data_AF-A0A9D9SGP3-F1
#
_entry.id   AF-A0A9D9SGP3-F1
#
_cell.length_a   1.000
_cell.length_b   1.000
_cell.length_c   1.000
_cell.angle_alpha   90.00
_cell.angle_beta   90.00
_cell.angle_gamma   90.00
#
_symmetry.space_group_name_H-M   'P 1'
#
loop_
_entity.id
_entity.type
_entity.pdbx_description
1 polymer ?
#
loop_
_entity_poly.entity_id
_entity_poly.type
_entity_poly.pdbx_seq_one_letter_code
_entity_poly.pdbx_strand_id
1 'polypeptide(L)'
;MSNLTKGLILVGVIIAIGAGLVVWKKKVGGHSTESFNQITREEVEMLLADVSKQNPTILKRLKEDPELKKQQIESLKQLLAFASQAKADRLTEEPNNKQELENIKAEITAVNYDREMNKDKGPMPPFGFITEDMINQYWGQDNSPEAPRGGFAGLMDKLGLGTPAESRTHAAEFEDFLNTKIALLKASNPEMANREISEEEKTQAKDVFAKIRIYQKEFETKAAAGEVPKELVNRINLQVKLQQAQFLAKIFSETLTEKLKVTDEDIDKFIAANPEFSPAEKRAKAQEILNRAKAGEDFATLANEYSQDPGNKSPEGTGKGGLYSDIPKGRMVAPFENAALALEPGQISPELVETDFGFHIIKLERKLGKKDGATAETYDARHILISTNFKDPENPNAPEMPVREFVRNKLETQREKELVDKIVAANNVQVPADFTVPEVSEEQMKQMQQRQMQQMQQMQPPPGAESDEPGKPAAPGKAAPPAPKKAETKK
;
A
#
# COMPACT_ATOMS: atom_id res chain seq x y z
N MET A 1 5.63 -2.81 -6.12
CA MET A 1 5.46 -1.50 -5.44
C MET A 1 6.66 -0.63 -5.76
N SER A 2 6.44 0.54 -6.36
CA SER A 2 7.50 1.52 -6.64
C SER A 2 8.05 2.12 -5.35
N ASN A 3 9.17 2.84 -5.43
CA ASN A 3 9.69 3.57 -4.27
C ASN A 3 8.72 4.69 -3.87
N LEU A 4 8.02 5.30 -4.83
CA LEU A 4 6.90 6.20 -4.59
C LEU A 4 5.78 5.57 -3.72
N THR A 5 5.39 4.31 -3.97
CA THR A 5 4.43 3.59 -3.10
C THR A 5 4.99 3.43 -1.69
N LYS A 6 6.27 3.06 -1.55
CA LYS A 6 6.94 2.87 -0.25
C LYS A 6 7.08 4.20 0.51
N GLY A 7 7.33 5.31 -0.18
CA GLY A 7 7.38 6.65 0.39
C GLY A 7 6.03 7.12 0.93
N LEU A 8 4.94 6.89 0.19
CA LEU A 8 3.59 7.14 0.69
C LEU A 8 3.22 6.22 1.87
N ILE A 9 3.68 4.97 1.87
CA ILE A 9 3.55 4.06 3.03
C ILE A 9 4.36 4.58 4.24
N LEU A 10 5.53 5.18 4.01
CA LEU A 10 6.32 5.84 5.07
C LEU A 10 5.57 7.05 5.66
N VAL A 11 4.87 7.84 4.83
CA VAL A 11 3.92 8.87 5.29
C VAL A 11 2.71 8.24 6.00
N GLY A 12 2.31 7.02 5.64
CA GLY A 12 1.37 6.20 6.39
C GLY A 12 1.83 5.90 7.83
N VAL A 13 3.14 5.72 8.07
CA VAL A 13 3.70 5.54 9.42
C VAL A 13 3.58 6.83 10.26
N ILE A 14 3.60 8.02 9.63
CA ILE A 14 3.35 9.31 10.30
C ILE A 14 1.87 9.39 10.76
N ILE A 15 0.97 8.78 10.00
CA ILE A 15 -0.49 8.83 10.20
C ILE A 15 -1.03 7.72 11.12
N ALA A 16 -0.25 6.66 11.37
CA ALA A 16 -0.54 5.67 12.41
C ALA A 16 -0.58 6.24 13.85
N ILE A 17 -0.37 7.55 14.01
CA ILE A 17 -0.14 8.23 15.29
C ILE A 17 -1.05 9.47 15.49
N GLY A 18 -2.30 9.38 15.01
CA GLY A 18 -3.32 10.45 15.09
C GLY A 18 -4.22 10.49 16.33
N ALA A 19 -3.70 10.34 17.56
CA ALA A 19 -4.49 10.52 18.79
C ALA A 19 -3.67 10.90 20.05
N GLY A 20 -3.70 12.18 20.46
CA GLY A 20 -3.03 12.59 21.72
C GLY A 20 -3.01 14.06 22.17
N LEU A 21 -4.07 14.84 21.95
CA LEU A 21 -4.39 16.22 22.41
C LEU A 21 -3.31 17.24 22.91
N VAL A 22 -3.58 18.52 22.57
CA VAL A 22 -3.36 19.75 23.41
C VAL A 22 -1.89 20.26 23.49
N VAL A 23 -1.53 21.57 23.38
CA VAL A 23 -2.19 22.89 23.11
C VAL A 23 -1.07 23.99 22.99
N TRP A 24 -1.12 25.30 22.61
CA TRP A 24 -2.05 26.44 22.36
C TRP A 24 -1.20 27.59 21.63
N LYS A 25 -1.59 28.84 21.25
CA LYS A 25 -2.80 29.71 21.34
C LYS A 25 -2.75 30.93 20.37
N LYS A 26 -3.87 31.25 19.71
CA LYS A 26 -4.33 32.59 19.19
C LYS A 26 -3.56 33.33 18.06
N LYS A 27 -4.36 33.68 17.01
CA LYS A 27 -4.27 34.87 16.11
C LYS A 27 -3.70 34.70 14.68
N VAL A 28 -4.09 33.63 14.01
CA VAL A 28 -4.28 33.59 12.54
C VAL A 28 -5.80 33.42 12.35
N GLY A 29 -6.52 34.15 11.49
CA GLY A 29 -6.23 34.47 10.10
C GLY A 29 -6.90 33.36 9.27
N GLY A 30 -8.04 33.67 8.65
CA GLY A 30 -8.91 32.66 8.05
C GLY A 30 -8.30 32.04 6.80
N HIS A 31 -7.62 30.90 6.95
CA HIS A 31 -7.16 30.09 5.84
C HIS A 31 -8.22 29.03 5.49
N SER A 32 -8.57 28.95 4.20
CA SER A 32 -9.50 27.96 3.69
C SER A 32 -8.99 26.54 3.96
N THR A 33 -9.89 25.66 4.38
CA THR A 33 -9.62 24.24 4.69
C THR A 33 -9.18 23.41 3.47
N GLU A 34 -9.17 23.99 2.27
CA GLU A 34 -8.85 23.32 1.00
C GLU A 34 -7.45 23.61 0.43
N SER A 35 -6.58 24.33 1.16
CA SER A 35 -5.25 24.71 0.65
C SER A 35 -4.17 23.77 1.20
N PHE A 36 -3.69 22.86 0.35
CA PHE A 36 -2.64 21.91 0.72
C PHE A 36 -1.24 22.52 0.71
N ASN A 37 -1.03 23.68 0.08
CA ASN A 37 0.29 24.30 -0.07
C ASN A 37 0.93 24.86 1.23
N GLN A 38 0.30 24.70 2.40
CA GLN A 38 0.88 25.12 3.68
C GLN A 38 0.37 24.32 4.89
N ILE A 39 1.21 24.23 5.91
CA ILE A 39 0.85 23.82 7.27
C ILE A 39 1.46 24.79 8.27
N THR A 40 0.68 25.22 9.27
CA THR A 40 1.12 26.15 10.31
C THR A 40 1.98 25.45 11.37
N ARG A 41 2.72 26.24 12.15
CA ARG A 41 3.53 25.73 13.26
C ARG A 41 2.64 25.07 14.33
N GLU A 42 1.49 25.67 14.60
CA GLU A 42 0.49 25.20 15.56
C GLU A 42 -0.17 23.89 15.09
N GLU A 43 -0.39 23.70 13.79
CA GLU A 43 -0.79 22.40 13.24
C GLU A 43 0.31 21.35 13.43
N VAL A 44 1.57 21.66 13.12
CA VAL A 44 2.68 20.70 13.30
C VAL A 44 2.89 20.34 14.78
N GLU A 45 2.91 21.33 15.69
CA GLU A 45 3.03 21.08 17.12
C GLU A 45 1.81 20.29 17.69
N MET A 46 0.62 20.44 17.09
CA MET A 46 -0.54 19.60 17.41
C MET A 46 -0.40 18.15 16.95
N LEU A 47 0.19 17.90 15.78
CA LEU A 47 0.53 16.52 15.35
C LEU A 47 1.54 15.89 16.31
N LEU A 48 2.56 16.65 16.75
CA LEU A 48 3.57 16.13 17.67
C LEU A 48 3.01 15.90 19.08
N ALA A 49 2.06 16.70 19.54
CA ALA A 49 1.28 16.39 20.74
C ALA A 49 0.52 15.07 20.58
N ASP A 50 -0.15 14.86 19.44
CA ASP A 50 -0.87 13.61 19.17
C ASP A 50 0.07 12.40 19.13
N VAL A 51 1.25 12.54 18.50
CA VAL A 51 2.31 11.54 18.47
C VAL A 51 2.82 11.18 19.89
N SER A 52 2.88 12.16 20.80
CA SER A 52 3.40 12.00 22.17
C SER A 52 2.67 10.92 22.99
N LYS A 53 1.38 10.67 22.75
CA LYS A 53 0.55 9.82 23.62
C LYS A 53 0.36 8.40 23.08
N GLN A 54 0.64 8.18 21.80
CA GLN A 54 0.66 6.85 21.18
C GLN A 54 2.08 6.30 21.01
N ASN A 55 3.06 7.14 20.61
CA ASN A 55 4.43 6.70 20.34
C ASN A 55 5.48 7.68 20.90
N PRO A 56 5.61 7.81 22.24
CA PRO A 56 6.60 8.69 22.85
C PRO A 56 8.05 8.40 22.40
N THR A 57 8.38 7.15 22.03
CA THR A 57 9.70 6.77 21.51
C THR A 57 10.08 7.50 20.23
N ILE A 58 9.14 7.78 19.32
CA ILE A 58 9.46 8.44 18.05
C ILE A 58 9.75 9.94 18.23
N LEU A 59 9.08 10.61 19.17
CA LEU A 59 9.39 12.00 19.52
C LEU A 59 10.80 12.14 20.12
N LYS A 60 11.19 11.19 20.98
CA LYS A 60 12.55 11.19 21.53
C LYS A 60 13.59 11.16 20.41
N ARG A 61 13.44 10.26 19.44
CA ARG A 61 14.31 10.22 18.24
C ARG A 61 14.23 11.51 17.43
N LEU A 62 13.03 12.07 17.21
CA LEU A 62 12.82 13.32 16.46
C LEU A 62 13.47 14.55 17.12
N LYS A 63 13.70 14.51 18.43
CA LYS A 63 14.42 15.53 19.21
C LYS A 63 15.94 15.30 19.22
N GLU A 64 16.38 14.05 19.15
CA GLU A 64 17.80 13.64 19.20
C GLU A 64 18.48 13.59 17.83
N ASP A 65 17.73 13.40 16.74
CA ASP A 65 18.22 13.25 15.37
C ASP A 65 17.74 14.40 14.44
N PRO A 66 18.62 15.37 14.10
CA PRO A 66 18.29 16.47 13.19
C PRO A 66 17.99 16.04 11.76
N GLU A 67 18.59 14.97 11.25
CA GLU A 67 18.34 14.48 9.90
C GLU A 67 17.00 13.75 9.84
N LEU A 68 16.59 13.03 10.89
CA LEU A 68 15.22 12.55 11.01
C LEU A 68 14.21 13.72 11.05
N LYS A 69 14.47 14.80 11.81
CA LYS A 69 13.59 15.99 11.82
C LYS A 69 13.42 16.57 10.41
N LYS A 70 14.52 16.69 9.67
CA LYS A 70 14.55 17.16 8.27
C LYS A 70 13.83 16.22 7.31
N GLN A 71 14.03 14.90 7.43
CA GLN A 71 13.30 13.91 6.62
C GLN A 71 11.78 13.98 6.83
N GLN A 72 11.31 14.19 8.07
CA GLN A 72 9.88 14.37 8.35
C GLN A 72 9.33 15.67 7.72
N ILE A 73 10.10 16.76 7.73
CA ILE A 73 9.73 18.03 7.06
C ILE A 73 9.60 17.84 5.55
N GLU A 74 10.59 17.22 4.89
CA GLU A 74 10.53 16.98 3.44
C GLU A 74 9.42 15.97 3.07
N SER A 75 9.19 14.93 3.88
CA SER A 75 8.07 13.99 3.68
C SER A 75 6.71 14.70 3.73
N LEU A 76 6.54 15.64 4.67
CA LEU A 76 5.32 16.44 4.81
C LEU A 76 5.17 17.45 3.67
N LYS A 77 6.26 18.08 3.21
CA LYS A 77 6.25 18.91 1.98
C LYS A 77 5.84 18.11 0.76
N GLN A 78 6.38 16.90 0.58
CA GLN A 78 6.06 16.04 -0.56
C GLN A 78 4.58 15.64 -0.55
N LEU A 79 4.03 15.17 0.58
CA LEU A 79 2.61 14.87 0.75
C LEU A 79 1.73 16.04 0.31
N LEU A 80 2.02 17.22 0.85
CA LEU A 80 1.27 18.45 0.62
C LEU A 80 1.43 18.99 -0.81
N ALA A 81 2.60 18.83 -1.42
CA ALA A 81 2.86 19.20 -2.82
C ALA A 81 2.09 18.30 -3.79
N PHE A 82 2.07 16.99 -3.52
CA PHE A 82 1.33 16.02 -4.31
C PHE A 82 -0.18 16.23 -4.20
N ALA A 83 -0.69 16.54 -3.01
CA ALA A 83 -2.10 16.91 -2.82
C ALA A 83 -2.48 18.25 -3.49
N SER A 84 -1.57 19.23 -3.46
CA SER A 84 -1.73 20.51 -4.16
C SER A 84 -1.73 20.31 -5.69
N GLN A 85 -0.84 19.47 -6.22
CA GLN A 85 -0.79 19.15 -7.64
C GLN A 85 -2.03 18.34 -8.08
N ALA A 86 -2.52 17.40 -7.27
CA ALA A 86 -3.76 16.68 -7.54
C ALA A 86 -4.98 17.62 -7.70
N LYS A 87 -5.03 18.69 -6.91
CA LYS A 87 -6.06 19.74 -7.03
C LYS A 87 -5.84 20.60 -8.28
N ALA A 88 -4.60 20.95 -8.62
CA ALA A 88 -4.27 21.70 -9.83
C ALA A 88 -4.58 20.91 -11.12
N ASP A 89 -4.32 19.60 -11.11
CA ASP A 89 -4.64 18.64 -12.18
C ASP A 89 -6.14 18.26 -12.20
N ARG A 90 -6.96 18.89 -11.34
CA ARG A 90 -8.43 18.76 -11.23
C ARG A 90 -8.93 17.36 -10.81
N LEU A 91 -8.07 16.50 -10.26
CA LEU A 91 -8.46 15.17 -9.75
C LEU A 91 -9.51 15.26 -8.64
N THR A 92 -9.59 16.39 -7.93
CA THR A 92 -10.64 16.72 -6.94
C THR A 92 -12.04 16.91 -7.53
N GLU A 93 -12.17 17.06 -8.85
CA GLU A 93 -13.46 17.27 -9.54
C GLU A 93 -14.08 15.97 -10.05
N GLU A 94 -13.31 14.88 -10.14
CA GLU A 94 -13.82 13.57 -10.54
C GLU A 94 -14.86 13.07 -9.52
N PRO A 95 -16.02 12.51 -9.94
CA PRO A 95 -17.14 12.21 -9.03
C PRO A 95 -16.75 11.35 -7.82
N ASN A 96 -16.03 10.24 -8.04
CA ASN A 96 -15.62 9.33 -6.97
C ASN A 96 -14.62 10.00 -6.00
N ASN A 97 -13.69 10.79 -6.53
CA ASN A 97 -12.68 11.47 -5.70
C ASN A 97 -13.32 12.58 -4.87
N LYS A 98 -14.22 13.36 -5.48
CA LYS A 98 -15.01 14.38 -4.79
C LYS A 98 -15.86 13.78 -3.67
N GLN A 99 -16.55 12.68 -3.95
CA GLN A 99 -17.36 11.98 -2.95
C GLN A 99 -16.49 11.41 -1.82
N GLU A 100 -15.33 10.81 -2.14
CA GLU A 100 -14.45 10.25 -1.13
C GLU A 100 -13.78 11.31 -0.25
N LEU A 101 -13.46 12.51 -0.78
CA LEU A 101 -12.98 13.63 0.03
C LEU A 101 -14.00 14.05 1.11
N GLU A 102 -15.30 14.02 0.79
CA GLU A 102 -16.38 14.27 1.76
C GLU A 102 -16.67 13.06 2.67
N ASN A 103 -16.48 11.82 2.20
CA ASN A 103 -16.54 10.62 3.03
C ASN A 103 -15.45 10.65 4.11
N ILE A 104 -14.19 10.90 3.72
CA ILE A 104 -13.02 11.06 4.60
C ILE A 104 -13.32 12.12 5.68
N LYS A 105 -13.86 13.28 5.27
CA LYS A 105 -14.25 14.37 6.17
C LYS A 105 -15.33 13.93 7.17
N ALA A 106 -16.37 13.25 6.71
CA ALA A 106 -17.45 12.75 7.55
C ALA A 106 -16.96 11.70 8.56
N GLU A 107 -16.22 10.69 8.10
CA GLU A 107 -15.67 9.60 8.90
C GLU A 107 -14.78 10.12 10.04
N ILE A 108 -13.80 10.97 9.71
CA ILE A 108 -12.86 11.53 10.70
C ILE A 108 -13.57 12.42 11.71
N THR A 109 -14.54 13.23 11.25
CA THR A 109 -15.35 14.08 12.11
C THR A 109 -16.15 13.24 13.10
N ALA A 110 -16.89 12.25 12.61
CA ALA A 110 -17.76 11.41 13.42
C ALA A 110 -16.97 10.55 14.44
N VAL A 111 -15.86 9.92 14.03
CA VAL A 111 -15.02 9.09 14.92
C VAL A 111 -14.34 9.90 16.01
N ASN A 112 -13.87 11.11 15.72
CA ASN A 112 -13.25 11.96 16.74
C ASN A 112 -14.28 12.62 17.67
N TYR A 113 -15.46 12.99 17.14
CA TYR A 113 -16.55 13.53 17.94
C TYR A 113 -17.10 12.47 18.93
N ASP A 114 -17.38 11.26 18.45
CA ASP A 114 -17.73 10.09 19.27
C ASP A 114 -16.73 9.91 20.43
N ARG A 115 -15.44 9.80 20.08
CA ARG A 115 -14.35 9.60 21.04
C ARG A 115 -14.29 10.69 22.10
N GLU A 116 -14.44 11.97 21.74
CA GLU A 116 -14.35 13.08 22.70
C GLU A 116 -15.62 13.22 23.57
N MET A 117 -16.81 12.98 23.01
CA MET A 117 -18.07 13.07 23.76
C MET A 117 -18.31 11.87 24.69
N ASN A 118 -17.73 10.71 24.35
CA ASN A 118 -17.95 9.45 25.07
C ASN A 118 -16.73 8.96 25.86
N LYS A 119 -15.60 9.70 25.87
CA LYS A 119 -14.36 9.36 26.61
C LYS A 119 -14.57 8.95 28.07
N ASP A 120 -15.51 9.59 28.76
CA ASP A 120 -15.79 9.38 30.19
C ASP A 120 -16.80 8.24 30.45
N LYS A 121 -17.34 7.62 29.39
CA LYS A 121 -18.38 6.57 29.46
C LYS A 121 -17.82 5.14 29.43
N GLY A 122 -16.49 4.98 29.42
CA GLY A 122 -15.80 3.68 29.40
C GLY A 122 -15.46 3.16 28.00
N PRO A 123 -14.77 2.00 27.92
CA PRO A 123 -14.28 1.46 26.66
C PRO A 123 -15.41 0.84 25.82
N MET A 124 -15.67 1.42 24.66
CA MET A 124 -16.61 0.95 23.64
C MET A 124 -15.95 1.00 22.26
N PRO A 125 -16.40 0.18 21.29
CA PRO A 125 -16.00 0.36 19.89
C PRO A 125 -16.52 1.71 19.36
N PRO A 126 -15.91 2.26 18.29
CA PRO A 126 -16.42 3.46 17.62
C PRO A 126 -17.91 3.31 17.29
N PHE A 127 -18.67 4.38 17.51
CA PHE A 127 -20.13 4.45 17.34
C PHE A 127 -20.96 3.56 18.29
N GLY A 128 -20.35 2.89 19.28
CA GLY A 128 -21.05 1.97 20.18
C GLY A 128 -22.16 2.60 21.04
N PHE A 129 -22.20 3.93 21.14
CA PHE A 129 -23.25 4.67 21.86
C PHE A 129 -24.43 5.13 20.97
N ILE A 130 -24.40 4.85 19.66
CA ILE A 130 -25.56 5.05 18.77
C ILE A 130 -26.46 3.82 18.84
N THR A 131 -27.73 4.03 19.21
CA THR A 131 -28.71 2.94 19.33
C THR A 131 -29.39 2.63 17.98
N GLU A 132 -30.01 1.45 17.90
CA GLU A 132 -30.83 1.05 16.75
C GLU A 132 -31.97 2.05 16.50
N ASP A 133 -32.62 2.58 17.55
CA ASP A 133 -33.64 3.63 17.45
C ASP A 133 -33.12 4.92 16.78
N MET A 134 -31.88 5.34 17.07
CA MET A 134 -31.28 6.52 16.44
C MET A 134 -31.03 6.30 14.94
N ILE A 135 -30.70 5.06 14.55
CA ILE A 135 -30.48 4.66 13.15
C ILE A 135 -31.81 4.54 12.42
N ASN A 136 -32.83 3.97 13.05
CA ASN A 136 -34.20 3.93 12.55
C ASN A 136 -34.79 5.35 12.39
N GLN A 137 -34.50 6.27 13.32
CA GLN A 137 -34.86 7.69 13.20
C GLN A 137 -34.08 8.40 12.09
N TYR A 138 -32.82 8.03 11.83
CA TYR A 138 -32.05 8.53 10.70
C TYR A 138 -32.71 8.13 9.36
N TRP A 139 -32.96 6.85 9.13
CA TRP A 139 -33.63 6.38 7.91
C TRP A 139 -35.10 6.81 7.81
N GLY A 140 -35.76 7.06 8.94
CA GLY A 140 -37.13 7.60 8.98
C GLY A 140 -37.26 9.04 8.47
N GLN A 141 -36.18 9.84 8.49
CA GLN A 141 -36.23 11.24 8.02
C GLN A 141 -36.53 11.35 6.52
N ASP A 142 -36.17 10.36 5.69
CA ASP A 142 -36.46 10.30 4.25
C ASP A 142 -37.96 10.32 3.91
N ASN A 143 -38.83 10.03 4.89
CA ASN A 143 -40.29 10.02 4.74
C ASN A 143 -40.96 11.29 5.33
N SER A 144 -40.19 12.27 5.78
CA SER A 144 -40.72 13.54 6.30
C SER A 144 -40.89 14.58 5.18
N PRO A 145 -42.02 15.31 5.11
CA PRO A 145 -42.15 16.41 4.16
C PRO A 145 -41.13 17.51 4.48
N GLU A 146 -40.55 18.13 3.44
CA GLU A 146 -39.49 19.13 3.59
C GLU A 146 -39.88 20.27 4.56
N ALA A 147 -38.98 20.56 5.51
CA ALA A 147 -39.19 21.65 6.45
C ALA A 147 -39.20 23.01 5.71
N PRO A 148 -40.19 23.89 5.96
CA PRO A 148 -40.35 25.11 5.17
C PRO A 148 -39.15 26.06 5.32
N ARG A 149 -38.47 26.32 4.20
CA ARG A 149 -37.29 27.20 4.10
C ARG A 149 -37.55 28.57 4.71
N GLY A 150 -36.76 28.92 5.73
CA GLY A 150 -36.85 30.20 6.43
C GLY A 150 -36.35 31.41 5.63
N GLY A 151 -36.93 32.59 5.92
CA GLY A 151 -36.41 33.88 5.48
C GLY A 151 -36.26 34.04 3.96
N PHE A 152 -35.05 34.42 3.54
CA PHE A 152 -34.75 34.82 2.16
C PHE A 152 -34.90 33.66 1.14
N ALA A 153 -34.62 32.42 1.53
CA ALA A 153 -34.76 31.26 0.66
C ALA A 153 -36.23 31.00 0.28
N GLY A 154 -37.12 30.93 1.27
CA GLY A 154 -38.56 30.79 1.04
C GLY A 154 -39.24 31.99 0.37
N LEU A 155 -38.54 33.14 0.29
CA LEU A 155 -38.95 34.28 -0.55
C LEU A 155 -38.55 34.07 -2.01
N MET A 156 -37.32 33.60 -2.28
CA MET A 156 -36.86 33.32 -3.65
C MET A 156 -37.66 32.18 -4.31
N ASP A 157 -38.01 31.14 -3.55
CA ASP A 157 -38.87 30.05 -4.05
C ASP A 157 -40.26 30.58 -4.46
N LYS A 158 -40.87 31.45 -3.65
CA LYS A 158 -42.15 32.11 -3.96
C LYS A 158 -42.08 33.06 -5.16
N LEU A 159 -40.89 33.50 -5.55
CA LEU A 159 -40.65 34.35 -6.72
C LEU A 159 -40.25 33.55 -7.96
N GLY A 160 -40.12 32.22 -7.87
CA GLY A 160 -39.64 31.37 -8.97
C GLY A 160 -38.14 31.57 -9.30
N LEU A 161 -37.37 32.15 -8.37
CA LEU A 161 -35.94 32.44 -8.51
C LEU A 161 -35.07 31.59 -7.57
N GLY A 162 -35.69 30.73 -6.75
CA GLY A 162 -34.99 29.80 -5.89
C GLY A 162 -34.40 28.61 -6.67
N THR A 163 -33.19 28.21 -6.32
CA THR A 163 -32.64 26.92 -6.75
C THR A 163 -33.42 25.80 -6.05
N PRO A 164 -33.85 24.74 -6.79
CA PRO A 164 -34.47 23.57 -6.19
C PRO A 164 -33.64 23.03 -5.02
N ALA A 165 -34.32 22.53 -3.99
CA ALA A 165 -33.65 21.68 -3.02
C ALA A 165 -33.48 20.30 -3.67
N GLU A 166 -32.28 19.94 -4.10
CA GLU A 166 -31.87 18.53 -4.00
C GLU A 166 -31.56 18.25 -2.53
N SER A 167 -32.62 18.20 -1.71
CA SER A 167 -32.60 17.50 -0.42
C SER A 167 -32.50 16.01 -0.76
N ARG A 168 -31.31 15.53 -1.10
CA ARG A 168 -31.11 14.11 -1.41
C ARG A 168 -31.53 13.29 -0.19
N THR A 169 -32.27 12.22 -0.43
CA THR A 169 -32.59 11.25 0.62
C THR A 169 -31.32 10.61 1.13
N HIS A 170 -31.28 10.29 2.42
CA HIS A 170 -30.20 9.54 3.03
C HIS A 170 -29.98 8.19 2.33
N ALA A 171 -31.03 7.60 1.75
CA ALA A 171 -30.92 6.46 0.83
C ALA A 171 -30.06 6.75 -0.42
N ALA A 172 -30.25 7.89 -1.09
CA ALA A 172 -29.44 8.28 -2.24
C ALA A 172 -27.99 8.64 -1.84
N GLU A 173 -27.80 9.35 -0.73
CA GLU A 173 -26.46 9.65 -0.19
C GLU A 173 -25.68 8.37 0.18
N PHE A 174 -26.38 7.31 0.61
CA PHE A 174 -25.80 6.00 0.90
C PHE A 174 -25.40 5.25 -0.36
N GLU A 175 -26.20 5.28 -1.43
CA GLU A 175 -25.81 4.70 -2.71
C GLU A 175 -24.60 5.43 -3.31
N ASP A 176 -24.56 6.76 -3.27
CA ASP A 176 -23.38 7.55 -3.70
C ASP A 176 -22.11 7.15 -2.89
N PHE A 177 -22.24 6.99 -1.57
CA PHE A 177 -21.16 6.49 -0.69
C PHE A 177 -20.72 5.06 -1.03
N LEU A 178 -21.65 4.12 -1.09
CA LEU A 178 -21.39 2.69 -1.28
C LEU A 178 -20.74 2.44 -2.65
N ASN A 179 -21.28 3.02 -3.72
CA ASN A 179 -20.74 2.87 -5.06
C ASN A 179 -19.33 3.51 -5.18
N THR A 180 -19.08 4.63 -4.51
CA THR A 180 -17.73 5.23 -4.42
C THR A 180 -16.73 4.30 -3.73
N LYS A 181 -17.06 3.77 -2.55
CA LYS A 181 -16.19 2.84 -1.81
C LYS A 181 -15.92 1.56 -2.61
N ILE A 182 -16.93 1.01 -3.29
CA ILE A 182 -16.78 -0.16 -4.17
C ILE A 182 -15.86 0.16 -5.36
N ALA A 183 -16.05 1.29 -6.04
CA ALA A 183 -15.21 1.68 -7.18
C ALA A 183 -13.74 1.83 -6.78
N LEU A 184 -13.44 2.50 -5.67
CA LEU A 184 -12.08 2.67 -5.17
C LEU A 184 -11.44 1.35 -4.71
N LEU A 185 -12.22 0.47 -4.07
CA LEU A 185 -11.78 -0.87 -3.66
C LEU A 185 -11.43 -1.75 -4.87
N LYS A 186 -12.23 -1.71 -5.94
CA LYS A 186 -11.99 -2.45 -7.18
C LYS A 186 -10.83 -1.88 -8.00
N ALA A 187 -10.67 -0.56 -8.02
CA ALA A 187 -9.54 0.10 -8.68
C ALA A 187 -8.19 -0.20 -7.98
N SER A 188 -8.20 -0.35 -6.65
CA SER A 188 -6.97 -0.55 -5.85
C SER A 188 -6.65 -2.00 -5.49
N ASN A 189 -7.56 -2.96 -5.70
CA ASN A 189 -7.28 -4.39 -5.54
C ASN A 189 -7.81 -5.22 -6.74
N PRO A 190 -6.91 -5.75 -7.60
CA PRO A 190 -7.27 -6.62 -8.73
C PRO A 190 -8.05 -7.88 -8.34
N GLU A 191 -7.83 -8.45 -7.16
CA GLU A 191 -8.56 -9.63 -6.67
C GLU A 191 -10.04 -9.32 -6.39
N MET A 192 -10.34 -8.04 -6.07
CA MET A 192 -11.70 -7.57 -5.79
C MET A 192 -12.47 -7.11 -7.03
N ALA A 193 -11.79 -6.92 -8.19
CA ALA A 193 -12.39 -6.35 -9.39
C ALA A 193 -13.68 -7.09 -9.84
N ASN A 194 -13.64 -8.42 -9.84
CA ASN A 194 -14.76 -9.28 -10.24
C ASN A 194 -15.65 -9.74 -9.06
N ARG A 195 -15.34 -9.35 -7.82
CA ARG A 195 -16.13 -9.75 -6.65
C ARG A 195 -17.43 -8.96 -6.55
N GLU A 196 -18.51 -9.63 -6.17
CA GLU A 196 -19.77 -9.01 -5.76
C GLU A 196 -19.78 -8.76 -4.24
N ILE A 197 -20.44 -7.66 -3.83
CA ILE A 197 -20.61 -7.30 -2.42
C ILE A 197 -21.93 -7.89 -1.94
N SER A 198 -21.88 -8.66 -0.85
CA SER A 198 -23.05 -9.37 -0.31
C SER A 198 -24.06 -8.41 0.34
N GLU A 199 -25.33 -8.83 0.43
CA GLU A 199 -26.37 -8.04 1.12
C GLU A 199 -26.08 -7.83 2.61
N GLU A 200 -25.33 -8.75 3.25
CA GLU A 200 -24.86 -8.57 4.62
C GLU A 200 -23.84 -7.42 4.70
N GLU A 201 -22.84 -7.39 3.82
CA GLU A 201 -21.86 -6.30 3.74
C GLU A 201 -22.52 -4.95 3.40
N LYS A 202 -23.52 -4.92 2.52
CA LYS A 202 -24.32 -3.71 2.25
C LYS A 202 -25.08 -3.25 3.49
N THR A 203 -25.66 -4.19 4.25
CA THR A 203 -26.39 -3.90 5.50
C THR A 203 -25.45 -3.34 6.57
N GLN A 204 -24.26 -3.93 6.74
CA GLN A 204 -23.22 -3.43 7.64
C GLN A 204 -22.71 -2.05 7.21
N ALA A 205 -22.48 -1.83 5.91
CA ALA A 205 -22.10 -0.53 5.37
C ALA A 205 -23.18 0.54 5.60
N LYS A 206 -24.47 0.16 5.53
CA LYS A 206 -25.62 1.05 5.78
C LYS A 206 -25.73 1.46 7.24
N ASP A 207 -25.54 0.53 8.17
CA ASP A 207 -25.44 0.79 9.61
C ASP A 207 -24.29 1.77 9.92
N VAL A 208 -23.08 1.49 9.42
CA VAL A 208 -21.90 2.34 9.61
C VAL A 208 -22.08 3.74 8.99
N PHE A 209 -22.67 3.83 7.79
CA PHE A 209 -22.97 5.11 7.14
C PHE A 209 -23.92 5.98 7.97
N ALA A 210 -25.03 5.41 8.47
CA ALA A 210 -25.95 6.13 9.35
C ALA A 210 -25.25 6.62 10.62
N LYS A 211 -24.44 5.76 11.26
CA LYS A 211 -23.65 6.11 12.45
C LYS A 211 -22.69 7.28 12.21
N ILE A 212 -21.99 7.30 11.08
CA ILE A 212 -21.12 8.41 10.65
C ILE A 212 -21.95 9.70 10.50
N ARG A 213 -23.05 9.65 9.73
CA ARG A 213 -23.86 10.83 9.41
C ARG A 213 -24.58 11.42 10.63
N ILE A 214 -25.04 10.59 11.57
CA ILE A 214 -25.63 11.02 12.84
C ILE A 214 -24.63 11.89 13.62
N TYR A 215 -23.42 11.39 13.89
CA TYR A 215 -22.42 12.16 14.65
C TYR A 215 -21.78 13.30 13.87
N GLN A 216 -21.68 13.22 12.55
CA GLN A 216 -21.30 14.37 11.72
C GLN A 216 -22.31 15.52 11.91
N LYS A 217 -23.62 15.24 11.75
CA LYS A 217 -24.71 16.22 11.89
C LYS A 217 -24.78 16.80 13.31
N GLU A 218 -24.52 15.97 14.33
CA GLU A 218 -24.46 16.42 15.73
C GLU A 218 -23.25 17.34 16.00
N PHE A 219 -22.06 16.95 15.52
CA PHE A 219 -20.84 17.77 15.59
C PHE A 219 -21.04 19.12 14.90
N GLU A 220 -21.54 19.14 13.66
CA GLU A 220 -21.74 20.37 12.88
C GLU A 220 -22.72 21.32 13.58
N THR A 221 -23.83 20.79 14.10
CA THR A 221 -24.82 21.55 14.87
C THR A 221 -24.20 22.17 16.13
N LYS A 222 -23.48 21.38 16.92
CA LYS A 222 -22.88 21.84 18.19
C LYS A 222 -21.65 22.72 17.99
N ALA A 223 -20.88 22.52 16.92
CA ALA A 223 -19.76 23.38 16.56
C ALA A 223 -20.27 24.77 16.12
N ALA A 224 -21.37 24.82 15.37
CA ALA A 224 -22.05 26.09 15.03
C ALA A 224 -22.64 26.79 16.27
N ALA A 225 -23.18 26.03 17.24
CA ALA A 225 -23.63 26.57 18.53
C ALA A 225 -22.47 27.01 19.46
N GLY A 226 -21.23 26.60 19.18
CA GLY A 226 -20.06 26.87 20.03
C GLY A 226 -19.92 25.94 21.24
N GLU A 227 -20.69 24.85 21.30
CA GLU A 227 -20.66 23.83 22.35
C GLU A 227 -19.45 22.89 22.21
N VAL A 228 -18.91 22.71 21.01
CA VAL A 228 -17.72 21.89 20.77
C VAL A 228 -16.44 22.67 21.09
N PRO A 229 -15.49 22.12 21.88
CA PRO A 229 -14.19 22.73 22.13
C PRO A 229 -13.43 23.05 20.84
N LYS A 230 -12.88 24.26 20.72
CA LYS A 230 -12.17 24.71 19.51
C LYS A 230 -10.91 23.89 19.23
N GLU A 231 -10.30 23.36 20.28
CA GLU A 231 -9.19 22.43 20.26
C GLU A 231 -9.58 21.07 19.64
N LEU A 232 -10.85 20.64 19.73
CA LEU A 232 -11.35 19.46 19.00
C LEU A 232 -11.60 19.79 17.53
N VAL A 233 -12.29 20.90 17.24
CA VAL A 233 -12.59 21.36 15.87
C VAL A 233 -11.30 21.51 15.06
N ASN A 234 -10.28 22.16 15.62
CA ASN A 234 -9.00 22.36 14.94
C ASN A 234 -8.28 21.03 14.66
N ARG A 235 -8.30 20.07 15.61
CA ARG A 235 -7.72 18.73 15.39
C ARG A 235 -8.45 17.98 14.28
N ILE A 236 -9.79 17.99 14.30
CA ILE A 236 -10.60 17.32 13.27
C ILE A 236 -10.26 17.90 11.90
N ASN A 237 -10.29 19.23 11.75
CA ASN A 237 -9.94 19.90 10.49
C ASN A 237 -8.52 19.53 10.00
N LEU A 238 -7.54 19.44 10.92
CA LEU A 238 -6.17 19.03 10.60
C LEU A 238 -6.07 17.56 10.17
N GLN A 239 -6.74 16.65 10.88
CA GLN A 239 -6.77 15.23 10.51
C GLN A 239 -7.47 15.02 9.16
N VAL A 240 -8.58 15.72 8.91
CA VAL A 240 -9.27 15.73 7.61
C VAL A 240 -8.34 16.22 6.50
N LYS A 241 -7.70 17.39 6.68
CA LYS A 241 -6.75 17.96 5.72
C LYS A 241 -5.62 17.00 5.36
N LEU A 242 -5.04 16.29 6.33
CA LEU A 242 -3.94 15.35 6.08
C LEU A 242 -4.39 14.04 5.43
N GLN A 243 -5.56 13.51 5.80
CA GLN A 243 -6.13 12.30 5.19
C GLN A 243 -6.60 12.55 3.75
N GLN A 244 -7.24 13.70 3.50
CA GLN A 244 -7.52 14.19 2.15
C GLN A 244 -6.22 14.38 1.35
N ALA A 245 -5.16 14.94 1.95
CA ALA A 245 -3.86 15.06 1.29
C ALA A 245 -3.24 13.69 0.96
N GLN A 246 -3.37 12.68 1.82
CA GLN A 246 -2.89 11.32 1.53
C GLN A 246 -3.67 10.66 0.39
N PHE A 247 -4.99 10.76 0.40
CA PHE A 247 -5.85 10.26 -0.69
C PHE A 247 -5.48 10.91 -2.03
N LEU A 248 -5.35 12.24 -2.06
CA LEU A 248 -4.95 12.99 -3.24
C LEU A 248 -3.53 12.65 -3.71
N ALA A 249 -2.57 12.54 -2.79
CA ALA A 249 -1.20 12.17 -3.13
C ALA A 249 -1.09 10.73 -3.66
N LYS A 250 -1.94 9.80 -3.20
CA LYS A 250 -2.05 8.44 -3.74
C LYS A 250 -2.55 8.46 -5.19
N ILE A 251 -3.74 9.00 -5.45
CA ILE A 251 -4.32 8.99 -6.81
C ILE A 251 -3.45 9.77 -7.81
N PHE A 252 -2.84 10.87 -7.39
CA PHE A 252 -1.91 11.61 -8.23
C PHE A 252 -0.64 10.81 -8.53
N SER A 253 -0.07 10.10 -7.55
CA SER A 253 1.08 9.21 -7.75
C SER A 253 0.80 8.08 -8.74
N GLU A 254 -0.43 7.56 -8.77
CA GLU A 254 -0.84 6.56 -9.75
C GLU A 254 -0.72 7.11 -11.19
N THR A 255 -1.07 8.38 -11.42
CA THR A 255 -0.86 9.07 -12.71
C THR A 255 0.61 9.28 -13.10
N LEU A 256 1.54 9.18 -12.15
CA LEU A 256 2.97 9.33 -12.40
C LEU A 256 3.62 8.02 -12.87
N THR A 257 2.99 6.86 -12.62
CA THR A 257 3.55 5.53 -12.91
C THR A 257 4.05 5.40 -14.36
N GLU A 258 3.25 5.82 -15.35
CA GLU A 258 3.63 5.78 -16.77
C GLU A 258 4.73 6.80 -17.12
N LYS A 259 4.80 7.94 -16.40
CA LYS A 259 5.81 8.99 -16.60
C LYS A 259 7.18 8.60 -16.05
N LEU A 260 7.23 7.65 -15.12
CA LEU A 260 8.46 7.19 -14.48
C LEU A 260 9.15 6.06 -15.26
N LYS A 261 8.41 5.23 -16.00
CA LYS A 261 8.93 4.09 -16.76
C LYS A 261 10.14 4.47 -17.62
N VAL A 262 11.15 3.62 -17.59
CA VAL A 262 12.36 3.77 -18.40
C VAL A 262 12.29 2.84 -19.61
N THR A 263 12.54 3.38 -20.81
CA THR A 263 12.53 2.61 -22.06
C THR A 263 13.85 1.85 -22.24
N ASP A 264 13.87 0.79 -23.05
CA ASP A 264 15.14 0.14 -23.41
C ASP A 264 16.07 1.07 -24.19
N GLU A 265 15.55 2.06 -24.95
CA GLU A 265 16.35 3.10 -25.60
C GLU A 265 17.04 4.02 -24.59
N ASP A 266 16.39 4.34 -23.45
CA ASP A 266 17.01 5.07 -22.34
C ASP A 266 18.14 4.27 -21.68
N ILE A 267 17.91 2.96 -21.47
CA ILE A 267 18.89 2.03 -20.90
C ILE A 267 20.11 1.90 -21.82
N ASP A 268 19.89 1.72 -23.12
CA ASP A 268 20.95 1.58 -24.11
C ASP A 268 21.80 2.86 -24.22
N LYS A 269 21.16 4.04 -24.21
CA LYS A 269 21.86 5.34 -24.15
C LYS A 269 22.69 5.47 -22.88
N PHE A 270 22.16 5.05 -21.73
CA PHE A 270 22.89 5.12 -20.46
C PHE A 270 24.09 4.16 -20.45
N ILE A 271 23.93 2.91 -20.90
CA ILE A 271 25.03 1.94 -21.00
C ILE A 271 26.10 2.41 -21.99
N ALA A 272 25.71 3.00 -23.12
CA ALA A 272 26.65 3.57 -24.09
C ALA A 272 27.44 4.77 -23.54
N ALA A 273 26.88 5.52 -22.59
CA ALA A 273 27.53 6.66 -21.94
C ALA A 273 28.37 6.30 -20.69
N ASN A 274 28.16 5.11 -20.10
CA ASN A 274 28.79 4.67 -18.85
C ASN A 274 29.44 3.27 -19.06
N PRO A 275 30.69 3.22 -19.55
CA PRO A 275 31.33 1.98 -20.00
C PRO A 275 31.47 0.86 -18.96
N GLU A 276 31.42 1.18 -17.67
CA GLU A 276 31.41 0.21 -16.56
C GLU A 276 30.18 -0.72 -16.56
N PHE A 277 29.10 -0.32 -17.24
CA PHE A 277 27.93 -1.15 -17.50
C PHE A 277 27.98 -1.86 -18.86
N SER A 278 29.02 -1.65 -19.67
CA SER A 278 29.08 -2.19 -21.03
C SER A 278 29.16 -3.73 -21.02
N PRO A 279 28.21 -4.43 -21.67
CA PRO A 279 28.26 -5.89 -21.76
C PRO A 279 29.27 -6.39 -22.81
N ALA A 280 30.13 -5.53 -23.37
CA ALA A 280 30.98 -5.84 -24.52
C ALA A 280 31.94 -7.03 -24.30
N GLU A 281 32.65 -7.10 -23.16
CA GLU A 281 33.55 -8.22 -22.86
C GLU A 281 32.77 -9.54 -22.70
N LYS A 282 31.62 -9.46 -22.03
CA LYS A 282 30.71 -10.60 -21.83
C LYS A 282 30.15 -11.09 -23.18
N ARG A 283 29.84 -10.18 -24.11
CA ARG A 283 29.40 -10.48 -25.48
C ARG A 283 30.52 -11.12 -26.30
N ALA A 284 31.75 -10.61 -26.19
CA ALA A 284 32.91 -11.18 -26.89
C ALA A 284 33.19 -12.62 -26.42
N LYS A 285 33.19 -12.87 -25.11
CA LYS A 285 33.33 -14.21 -24.53
C LYS A 285 32.19 -15.14 -24.95
N ALA A 286 30.95 -14.68 -24.93
CA ALA A 286 29.81 -15.46 -25.42
C ALA A 286 29.96 -15.80 -26.92
N GLN A 287 30.43 -14.86 -27.75
CA GLN A 287 30.64 -15.09 -29.17
C GLN A 287 31.75 -16.10 -29.45
N GLU A 288 32.83 -16.10 -28.66
CA GLU A 288 33.89 -17.12 -28.72
C GLU A 288 33.32 -18.53 -28.48
N ILE A 289 32.54 -18.70 -27.41
CA ILE A 289 31.93 -19.98 -27.03
C ILE A 289 30.88 -20.41 -28.07
N LEU A 290 30.12 -19.48 -28.65
CA LEU A 290 29.20 -19.76 -29.75
C LEU A 290 29.93 -20.30 -30.98
N ASN A 291 31.09 -19.72 -31.31
CA ASN A 291 31.92 -20.15 -32.42
C ASN A 291 32.52 -21.55 -32.16
N ARG A 292 32.98 -21.83 -30.94
CA ARG A 292 33.46 -23.15 -30.49
C ARG A 292 32.37 -24.23 -30.58
N ALA A 293 31.17 -23.96 -30.06
CA ALA A 293 30.03 -24.87 -30.14
C ALA A 293 29.63 -25.18 -31.61
N LYS A 294 29.65 -24.17 -32.49
CA LYS A 294 29.40 -24.34 -33.93
C LYS A 294 30.53 -25.08 -34.67
N ALA A 295 31.76 -25.05 -34.16
CA ALA A 295 32.88 -25.81 -34.70
C ALA A 295 32.83 -27.32 -34.36
N GLY A 296 31.84 -27.75 -33.56
CA GLY A 296 31.61 -29.15 -33.21
C GLY A 296 32.19 -29.58 -31.86
N GLU A 297 32.63 -28.63 -31.02
CA GLU A 297 32.99 -28.91 -29.63
C GLU A 297 31.74 -29.30 -28.81
N ASP A 298 31.87 -30.23 -27.86
CA ASP A 298 30.72 -30.74 -27.11
C ASP A 298 30.02 -29.65 -26.29
N PHE A 299 28.74 -29.44 -26.61
CA PHE A 299 27.91 -28.43 -25.96
C PHE A 299 27.74 -28.70 -24.46
N ALA A 300 27.69 -29.96 -24.02
CA ALA A 300 27.54 -30.27 -22.60
C ALA A 300 28.82 -29.91 -21.81
N THR A 301 29.99 -30.16 -22.37
CA THR A 301 31.29 -29.75 -21.83
C THR A 301 31.41 -28.23 -21.78
N LEU A 302 31.14 -27.52 -22.89
CA LEU A 302 31.14 -26.06 -22.93
C LEU A 302 30.16 -25.43 -21.92
N ALA A 303 28.96 -26.00 -21.77
CA ALA A 303 27.99 -25.53 -20.79
C ALA A 303 28.48 -25.76 -19.35
N ASN A 304 29.11 -26.90 -19.06
CA ASN A 304 29.66 -27.19 -17.74
C ASN A 304 30.86 -26.29 -17.36
N GLU A 305 31.66 -25.90 -18.35
CA GLU A 305 32.84 -25.03 -18.15
C GLU A 305 32.47 -23.54 -18.06
N TYR A 306 31.57 -23.05 -18.93
CA TYR A 306 31.34 -21.61 -19.11
C TYR A 306 29.98 -21.08 -18.65
N SER A 307 28.95 -21.91 -18.49
CA SER A 307 27.60 -21.40 -18.17
C SER A 307 27.52 -20.91 -16.73
N GLN A 308 27.17 -19.63 -16.58
CA GLN A 308 26.96 -18.95 -15.30
C GLN A 308 25.51 -19.11 -14.78
N ASP A 309 24.65 -19.83 -15.50
CA ASP A 309 23.33 -20.21 -15.02
C ASP A 309 23.44 -21.12 -13.77
N PRO A 310 22.81 -20.78 -12.63
CA PRO A 310 22.76 -21.67 -11.47
C PRO A 310 22.01 -22.99 -11.76
N GLY A 311 21.05 -22.98 -12.68
CA GLY A 311 20.30 -24.17 -13.10
C GLY A 311 21.16 -25.25 -13.76
N ASN A 312 22.31 -24.90 -14.33
CA ASN A 312 23.29 -25.81 -14.92
C ASN A 312 23.92 -26.79 -13.90
N LYS A 313 23.90 -26.47 -12.60
CA LYS A 313 24.45 -27.33 -11.54
C LYS A 313 23.37 -28.14 -10.83
N SER A 314 23.69 -29.37 -10.45
CA SER A 314 22.86 -30.20 -9.57
C SER A 314 23.00 -29.73 -8.11
N PRO A 315 22.12 -30.15 -7.18
CA PRO A 315 22.28 -29.86 -5.75
C PRO A 315 23.63 -30.34 -5.18
N GLU A 316 24.19 -31.40 -5.76
CA GLU A 316 25.49 -32.00 -5.45
C GLU A 316 26.66 -31.28 -6.17
N GLY A 317 26.39 -30.17 -6.87
CA GLY A 317 27.38 -29.35 -7.58
C GLY A 317 27.79 -29.88 -8.97
N THR A 318 27.25 -31.01 -9.43
CA THR A 318 27.63 -31.63 -10.72
C THR A 318 27.02 -30.89 -11.90
N GLY A 319 27.72 -30.85 -13.04
CA GLY A 319 27.27 -30.12 -14.23
C GLY A 319 26.31 -30.92 -15.11
N LYS A 320 25.15 -30.33 -15.45
CA LYS A 320 24.09 -30.94 -16.29
C LYS A 320 24.30 -30.75 -17.79
N GLY A 321 25.36 -30.06 -18.19
CA GLY A 321 25.64 -29.68 -19.57
C GLY A 321 24.59 -28.73 -20.14
N GLY A 322 24.14 -27.76 -19.34
CA GLY A 322 23.17 -26.73 -19.72
C GLY A 322 21.73 -27.24 -19.93
N LEU A 323 21.46 -28.53 -19.72
CA LEU A 323 20.20 -29.17 -20.08
C LEU A 323 19.05 -28.78 -19.14
N TYR A 324 18.03 -28.19 -19.75
CA TYR A 324 16.69 -28.07 -19.21
C TYR A 324 15.75 -29.00 -19.98
N SER A 325 15.11 -29.92 -19.27
CA SER A 325 14.14 -30.88 -19.82
C SER A 325 12.71 -30.55 -19.41
N ASP A 326 11.75 -30.97 -20.24
CA ASP A 326 10.31 -30.77 -20.04
C ASP A 326 9.95 -29.30 -19.71
N ILE A 327 10.54 -28.37 -20.46
CA ILE A 327 10.20 -26.94 -20.39
C ILE A 327 8.80 -26.75 -20.98
N PRO A 328 7.78 -26.31 -20.22
CA PRO A 328 6.49 -25.95 -20.80
C PRO A 328 6.63 -24.65 -21.59
N LYS A 329 5.95 -24.54 -22.73
CA LYS A 329 5.83 -23.25 -23.43
C LYS A 329 5.27 -22.16 -22.51
N GLY A 330 5.82 -20.96 -22.61
CA GLY A 330 5.54 -19.81 -21.73
C GLY A 330 6.30 -19.81 -20.41
N ARG A 331 7.17 -20.79 -20.13
CA ARG A 331 7.93 -20.88 -18.86
C ARG A 331 9.29 -20.19 -18.89
N MET A 332 9.79 -19.82 -20.07
CA MET A 332 11.05 -19.09 -20.25
C MET A 332 10.79 -17.65 -20.73
N VAL A 333 11.77 -16.75 -20.56
CA VAL A 333 11.68 -15.39 -21.10
C VAL A 333 11.55 -15.42 -22.62
N ALA A 334 10.69 -14.55 -23.18
CA ALA A 334 10.27 -14.63 -24.58
C ALA A 334 11.43 -14.67 -25.61
N PRO A 335 12.55 -13.92 -25.47
CA PRO A 335 13.66 -14.02 -26.44
C PRO A 335 14.31 -15.41 -26.45
N PHE A 336 14.46 -16.04 -25.27
CA PHE A 336 14.99 -17.39 -25.13
C PHE A 336 14.06 -18.41 -25.78
N GLU A 337 12.76 -18.39 -25.45
CA GLU A 337 11.81 -19.37 -25.96
C GLU A 337 11.60 -19.24 -27.47
N ASN A 338 11.46 -18.02 -27.99
CA ASN A 338 11.32 -17.78 -29.43
C ASN A 338 12.55 -18.30 -30.20
N ALA A 339 13.76 -18.05 -29.69
CA ALA A 339 14.97 -18.56 -30.30
C ALA A 339 15.09 -20.10 -30.18
N ALA A 340 14.73 -20.69 -29.04
CA ALA A 340 14.76 -22.14 -28.83
C ALA A 340 13.78 -22.89 -29.74
N LEU A 341 12.56 -22.38 -29.91
CA LEU A 341 11.51 -23.02 -30.71
C LEU A 341 11.69 -22.83 -32.23
N ALA A 342 12.40 -21.77 -32.65
CA ALA A 342 12.78 -21.52 -34.05
C ALA A 342 13.89 -22.44 -34.58
N LEU A 343 14.58 -23.17 -33.70
CA LEU A 343 15.60 -24.16 -34.05
C LEU A 343 14.98 -25.52 -34.37
N GLU A 344 15.68 -26.33 -35.16
CA GLU A 344 15.38 -27.77 -35.31
C GLU A 344 16.17 -28.63 -34.29
N PRO A 345 15.70 -29.85 -33.96
CA PRO A 345 16.37 -30.73 -33.01
C PRO A 345 17.84 -30.98 -33.37
N GLY A 346 18.73 -30.76 -32.41
CA GLY A 346 20.20 -30.82 -32.56
C GLY A 346 20.85 -29.50 -32.95
N GLN A 347 20.10 -28.51 -33.45
CA GLN A 347 20.63 -27.24 -33.95
C GLN A 347 21.00 -26.27 -32.81
N ILE A 348 22.06 -25.49 -33.03
CA ILE A 348 22.54 -24.40 -32.16
C ILE A 348 22.07 -23.04 -32.73
N SER A 349 21.83 -22.06 -31.87
CA SER A 349 21.39 -20.71 -32.25
C SER A 349 22.31 -20.07 -33.31
N PRO A 350 21.75 -19.44 -34.36
CA PRO A 350 22.55 -18.81 -35.41
C PRO A 350 23.32 -17.60 -34.89
N GLU A 351 22.83 -16.95 -33.84
CA GLU A 351 23.45 -15.79 -33.17
C GLU A 351 23.36 -15.95 -31.65
N LEU A 352 23.91 -14.98 -30.91
CA LEU A 352 23.71 -14.87 -29.46
C LEU A 352 22.29 -14.36 -29.18
N VAL A 353 21.62 -14.98 -28.21
CA VAL A 353 20.28 -14.57 -27.78
C VAL A 353 20.41 -13.71 -26.54
N GLU A 354 20.16 -12.40 -26.67
CA GLU A 354 20.20 -11.47 -25.54
C GLU A 354 18.87 -11.50 -24.75
N THR A 355 18.98 -11.40 -23.43
CA THR A 355 17.88 -11.33 -22.45
C THR A 355 18.29 -10.37 -21.33
N ASP A 356 17.39 -9.98 -20.43
CA ASP A 356 17.79 -9.20 -19.24
C ASP A 356 18.96 -9.87 -18.50
N PHE A 357 18.94 -11.21 -18.32
CA PHE A 357 20.00 -12.00 -17.64
C PHE A 357 21.38 -12.01 -18.34
N GLY A 358 21.44 -11.66 -19.62
CA GLY A 358 22.66 -11.67 -20.45
C GLY A 358 22.54 -12.51 -21.72
N PHE A 359 23.69 -12.98 -22.20
CA PHE A 359 23.81 -13.67 -23.49
C PHE A 359 23.65 -15.17 -23.35
N HIS A 360 22.70 -15.73 -24.10
CA HIS A 360 22.48 -17.16 -24.20
C HIS A 360 22.99 -17.71 -25.54
N ILE A 361 23.70 -18.83 -25.45
CA ILE A 361 23.88 -19.77 -26.56
C ILE A 361 22.86 -20.87 -26.33
N ILE A 362 22.00 -21.16 -27.31
CA ILE A 362 20.92 -22.15 -27.16
C ILE A 362 21.14 -23.30 -28.14
N LYS A 363 20.95 -24.54 -27.68
CA LYS A 363 20.81 -25.73 -28.53
C LYS A 363 19.48 -26.40 -28.21
N LEU A 364 18.64 -26.62 -29.23
CA LEU A 364 17.43 -27.43 -29.04
C LEU A 364 17.80 -28.91 -29.07
N GLU A 365 17.35 -29.71 -28.09
CA GLU A 365 17.54 -31.17 -28.12
C GLU A 365 16.32 -31.86 -28.74
N ARG A 366 15.09 -31.46 -28.36
CA ARG A 366 13.85 -31.98 -28.96
C ARG A 366 12.63 -31.10 -28.65
N LYS A 367 11.69 -31.06 -29.60
CA LYS A 367 10.32 -30.56 -29.42
C LYS A 367 9.47 -31.74 -28.91
N LEU A 368 8.65 -31.55 -27.87
CA LEU A 368 7.80 -32.59 -27.28
C LEU A 368 6.32 -32.22 -27.43
N GLY A 369 5.51 -33.17 -27.89
CA GLY A 369 4.06 -33.00 -27.95
C GLY A 369 3.44 -32.85 -26.56
N LYS A 370 2.22 -32.31 -26.52
CA LYS A 370 1.40 -32.24 -25.31
C LYS A 370 1.19 -33.65 -24.72
N LYS A 371 1.77 -33.91 -23.55
CA LYS A 371 1.56 -35.15 -22.78
C LYS A 371 0.11 -35.24 -22.30
N ASP A 372 -0.41 -36.45 -22.11
CA ASP A 372 -1.76 -36.65 -21.57
C ASP A 372 -1.92 -35.95 -20.21
N GLY A 373 -2.99 -35.15 -20.08
CA GLY A 373 -3.25 -34.33 -18.89
C GLY A 373 -2.40 -33.05 -18.75
N ALA A 374 -1.36 -32.85 -19.58
CA ALA A 374 -0.61 -31.59 -19.57
C ALA A 374 -1.43 -30.43 -20.16
N THR A 375 -1.20 -29.20 -19.71
CA THR A 375 -1.87 -28.00 -20.24
C THR A 375 -1.21 -27.46 -21.51
N ALA A 376 0.12 -27.54 -21.59
CA ALA A 376 0.95 -27.04 -22.69
C ALA A 376 1.82 -28.14 -23.34
N GLU A 377 2.38 -27.83 -24.52
CA GLU A 377 3.48 -28.58 -25.12
C GLU A 377 4.79 -28.33 -24.37
N THR A 378 5.73 -29.27 -24.42
CA THR A 378 7.06 -29.12 -23.79
C THR A 378 8.22 -29.15 -24.80
N TYR A 379 9.42 -28.79 -24.37
CA TYR A 379 10.64 -28.96 -25.14
C TYR A 379 11.85 -29.19 -24.22
N ASP A 380 12.89 -29.81 -24.75
CA ASP A 380 14.18 -29.94 -24.09
C ASP A 380 15.21 -29.10 -24.84
N ALA A 381 15.94 -28.26 -24.12
CA ALA A 381 16.99 -27.42 -24.66
C ALA A 381 18.21 -27.41 -23.74
N ARG A 382 19.41 -27.30 -24.31
CA ARG A 382 20.62 -26.90 -23.58
C ARG A 382 20.86 -25.41 -23.79
N HIS A 383 21.43 -24.75 -22.79
CA HIS A 383 21.94 -23.41 -22.98
C HIS A 383 23.25 -23.15 -22.22
N ILE A 384 23.97 -22.11 -22.66
CA ILE A 384 25.12 -21.52 -21.98
C ILE A 384 24.79 -20.05 -21.75
N LEU A 385 24.71 -19.63 -20.49
CA LEU A 385 24.49 -18.24 -20.11
C LEU A 385 25.83 -17.59 -19.74
N ILE A 386 26.19 -16.51 -20.44
CA ILE A 386 27.19 -15.55 -19.97
C ILE A 386 26.44 -14.36 -19.36
N SER A 387 26.44 -14.32 -18.03
CA SER A 387 25.53 -13.48 -17.26
C SER A 387 25.96 -12.02 -17.23
N THR A 388 25.05 -11.11 -17.56
CA THR A 388 25.22 -9.65 -17.42
C THR A 388 24.99 -9.16 -15.98
N ASN A 389 24.99 -10.04 -14.97
CA ASN A 389 24.93 -9.63 -13.56
C ASN A 389 25.97 -8.56 -13.20
N PHE A 390 25.53 -7.62 -12.39
CA PHE A 390 26.28 -6.52 -11.82
C PHE A 390 26.10 -6.53 -10.29
N LYS A 391 27.19 -6.24 -9.58
CA LYS A 391 27.20 -6.05 -8.13
C LYS A 391 27.32 -4.56 -7.85
N ASP A 392 26.33 -3.99 -7.17
CA ASP A 392 26.36 -2.58 -6.78
C ASP A 392 27.53 -2.29 -5.82
N PRO A 393 28.52 -1.46 -6.21
CA PRO A 393 29.62 -1.09 -5.32
C PRO A 393 29.18 -0.09 -4.24
N GLU A 394 28.10 0.67 -4.46
CA GLU A 394 27.52 1.59 -3.48
C GLU A 394 26.68 0.82 -2.42
N ASN A 395 26.19 -0.38 -2.77
CA ASN A 395 25.47 -1.26 -1.86
C ASN A 395 25.97 -2.73 -1.88
N PRO A 396 27.09 -3.04 -1.19
CA PRO A 396 27.65 -4.40 -1.13
C PRO A 396 26.70 -5.47 -0.55
N ASN A 397 25.61 -5.08 0.11
CA ASN A 397 24.61 -6.01 0.68
C ASN A 397 23.43 -6.27 -0.27
N ALA A 398 23.27 -5.53 -1.36
CA ALA A 398 22.26 -5.82 -2.38
C ALA A 398 22.54 -7.17 -3.07
N PRO A 399 21.51 -7.91 -3.51
CA PRO A 399 21.71 -9.04 -4.41
C PRO A 399 22.31 -8.56 -5.74
N GLU A 400 23.05 -9.42 -6.42
CA GLU A 400 23.42 -9.16 -7.81
C GLU A 400 22.18 -9.25 -8.70
N MET A 401 22.08 -8.34 -9.65
CA MET A 401 21.02 -8.31 -10.67
C MET A 401 21.62 -7.95 -12.04
N PRO A 402 20.96 -8.25 -13.15
CA PRO A 402 21.52 -7.97 -14.47
C PRO A 402 21.65 -6.46 -14.74
N VAL A 403 22.69 -6.07 -15.49
CA VAL A 403 22.97 -4.65 -15.81
C VAL A 403 21.74 -3.89 -16.29
N ARG A 404 20.95 -4.46 -17.21
CA ARG A 404 19.76 -3.77 -17.76
C ARG A 404 18.75 -3.44 -16.67
N GLU A 405 18.53 -4.36 -15.73
CA GLU A 405 17.63 -4.16 -14.59
C GLU A 405 18.21 -3.13 -13.59
N PHE A 406 19.51 -3.21 -13.28
CA PHE A 406 20.18 -2.24 -12.42
C PHE A 406 20.10 -0.81 -12.99
N VAL A 407 20.39 -0.64 -14.29
CA VAL A 407 20.30 0.65 -14.99
C VAL A 407 18.86 1.15 -15.06
N ARG A 408 17.88 0.27 -15.35
CA ARG A 408 16.44 0.58 -15.30
C ARG A 408 16.05 1.13 -13.93
N ASN A 409 16.36 0.41 -12.85
CA ASN A 409 16.08 0.80 -11.47
C ASN A 409 16.78 2.13 -11.08
N LYS A 410 18.03 2.35 -11.51
CA LYS A 410 18.80 3.58 -11.26
C LYS A 410 18.18 4.78 -11.98
N LEU A 411 17.82 4.64 -13.25
CA LEU A 411 17.15 5.68 -14.04
C LEU A 411 15.73 5.99 -13.55
N GLU A 412 14.94 4.98 -13.18
CA GLU A 412 13.60 5.18 -12.62
C GLU A 412 13.66 5.92 -11.28
N THR A 413 14.62 5.58 -10.42
CA THR A 413 14.85 6.29 -9.14
C THR A 413 15.31 7.74 -9.35
N GLN A 414 16.14 8.00 -10.37
CA GLN A 414 16.53 9.36 -10.74
C GLN A 414 15.35 10.18 -11.29
N ARG A 415 14.54 9.60 -12.19
CA ARG A 415 13.30 10.20 -12.71
C ARG A 415 12.30 10.49 -11.59
N GLU A 416 12.12 9.54 -10.65
CA GLU A 416 11.24 9.70 -9.48
C GLU A 416 11.66 10.90 -8.63
N LYS A 417 12.95 10.96 -8.27
CA LYS A 417 13.49 12.09 -7.48
C LYS A 417 13.33 13.42 -8.21
N GLU A 418 13.77 13.51 -9.47
CA GLU A 418 13.65 14.74 -10.26
C GLU A 418 12.20 15.22 -10.38
N LEU A 419 11.26 14.30 -10.55
CA LEU A 419 9.84 14.61 -10.67
C LEU A 419 9.27 15.10 -9.33
N VAL A 420 9.62 14.45 -8.21
CA VAL A 420 9.27 14.90 -6.85
C VAL A 420 9.82 16.30 -6.57
N ASP A 421 11.11 16.54 -6.83
CA ASP A 421 11.76 17.84 -6.61
C ASP A 421 11.06 18.95 -7.43
N LYS A 422 10.70 18.67 -8.69
CA LYS A 422 9.94 19.60 -9.56
C LYS A 422 8.53 19.88 -9.04
N ILE A 423 7.81 18.86 -8.57
CA ILE A 423 6.45 19.00 -8.01
C ILE A 423 6.46 19.83 -6.71
N VAL A 424 7.41 19.57 -5.81
CA VAL A 424 7.56 20.30 -4.54
C VAL A 424 7.92 21.77 -4.81
N ALA A 425 8.83 22.04 -5.75
CA ALA A 425 9.18 23.40 -6.15
C ALA A 425 8.00 24.15 -6.79
N ALA A 426 7.25 23.52 -7.70
CA ALA A 426 6.12 24.15 -8.38
C ALA A 426 4.98 24.54 -7.42
N ASN A 427 4.72 23.71 -6.40
CA ASN A 427 3.62 23.92 -5.46
C ASN A 427 3.95 24.85 -4.28
N ASN A 428 5.19 25.35 -4.18
CA ASN A 428 5.63 26.37 -3.20
C ASN A 428 5.24 26.04 -1.74
N VAL A 429 5.42 24.78 -1.35
CA VAL A 429 4.83 24.26 -0.10
C VAL A 429 5.56 24.76 1.15
N GLN A 430 4.80 25.38 2.05
CA GLN A 430 5.30 25.93 3.31
C GLN A 430 5.11 24.95 4.47
N VAL A 431 6.22 24.43 5.00
CA VAL A 431 6.29 23.64 6.23
C VAL A 431 7.33 24.28 7.16
N PRO A 432 6.98 24.67 8.40
CA PRO A 432 7.92 25.29 9.33
C PRO A 432 8.97 24.28 9.82
N ALA A 433 10.18 24.76 10.10
CA ALA A 433 11.28 23.96 10.65
C ALA A 433 11.56 24.26 12.14
N ASP A 434 11.04 25.38 12.64
CA ASP A 434 11.25 25.95 13.97
C ASP A 434 10.30 25.41 15.06
N PHE A 435 9.46 24.43 14.72
CA PHE A 435 8.54 23.80 15.66
C PHE A 435 9.27 23.11 16.84
N THR A 436 8.62 23.15 18.00
CA THR A 436 9.02 22.48 19.23
C THR A 436 8.65 21.00 19.15
N VAL A 437 9.56 20.10 19.52
CA VAL A 437 9.20 18.71 19.80
C VAL A 437 8.79 18.60 21.28
N PRO A 438 7.57 18.14 21.61
CA PRO A 438 7.13 18.00 23.00
C PRO A 438 8.07 17.14 23.84
N GLU A 439 8.21 17.48 25.11
CA GLU A 439 8.97 16.64 26.04
C GLU A 439 8.18 15.39 26.41
N VAL A 440 8.89 14.26 26.44
CA VAL A 440 8.35 12.94 26.80
C VAL A 440 8.79 12.62 28.21
N SER A 441 7.83 12.43 29.13
CA SER A 441 8.15 12.10 30.52
C SER A 441 8.55 10.63 30.68
N GLU A 442 9.35 10.33 31.71
CA GLU A 442 9.65 8.95 32.11
C GLU A 442 8.37 8.16 32.42
N GLU A 443 7.33 8.82 32.93
CA GLU A 443 6.04 8.20 33.19
C GLU A 443 5.31 7.80 31.90
N GLN A 444 5.30 8.65 30.87
CA GLN A 444 4.75 8.30 29.56
C GLN A 444 5.48 7.11 28.94
N MET A 445 6.81 7.05 29.05
CA MET A 445 7.62 5.91 28.61
C MET A 445 7.27 4.64 29.39
N LYS A 446 7.12 4.73 30.71
CA LYS A 446 6.78 3.61 31.60
C LYS A 446 5.37 3.07 31.34
N GLN A 447 4.37 3.95 31.18
CA GLN A 447 3.00 3.58 30.82
C GLN A 447 2.95 2.90 29.44
N MET A 448 3.73 3.39 28.46
CA MET A 448 3.84 2.77 27.13
C MET A 448 4.48 1.38 27.19
N GLN A 449 5.58 1.21 27.92
CA GLN A 449 6.20 -0.10 28.16
C GLN A 449 5.24 -1.08 28.86
N GLN A 450 4.46 -0.62 29.84
CA GLN A 450 3.44 -1.43 30.51
C GLN A 450 2.34 -1.88 29.54
N ARG A 451 1.85 -1.01 28.66
CA ARG A 451 0.88 -1.38 27.61
C ARG A 451 1.45 -2.42 26.63
N GLN A 452 2.70 -2.26 26.20
CA GLN A 452 3.36 -3.24 25.33
C GLN A 452 3.53 -4.61 26.02
N MET A 453 3.93 -4.63 27.30
CA MET A 453 4.01 -5.88 28.07
C MET A 453 2.63 -6.54 28.25
N GLN A 454 1.57 -5.77 28.49
CA GLN A 454 0.20 -6.29 28.58
C GLN A 454 -0.27 -6.89 27.24
N GLN A 455 0.01 -6.24 26.11
CA GLN A 455 -0.30 -6.77 24.79
C GLN A 455 0.48 -8.06 24.49
N MET A 456 1.78 -8.12 24.83
CA MET A 456 2.58 -9.35 24.70
C MET A 456 2.13 -10.49 25.63
N GLN A 457 1.49 -10.19 26.76
CA GLN A 457 0.86 -11.19 27.64
C GLN A 457 -0.49 -11.66 27.09
N GLN A 458 -1.28 -10.78 26.46
CA GLN A 458 -2.54 -11.12 25.81
C GLN A 458 -2.36 -11.91 24.50
N MET A 459 -1.18 -11.82 23.86
CA MET A 459 -0.80 -12.61 22.69
C MET A 459 -0.12 -13.95 23.04
N GLN A 460 0.10 -14.27 24.32
CA GLN A 460 0.50 -15.61 24.72
C GLN A 460 -0.72 -16.53 24.83
N PRO A 461 -0.68 -17.76 24.29
CA PRO A 461 -1.75 -18.72 24.50
C PRO A 461 -1.89 -19.03 26.00
N PRO A 462 -3.12 -19.32 26.50
CA PRO A 462 -3.34 -19.57 27.92
C PRO A 462 -2.53 -20.80 28.39
N PRO A 463 -1.91 -20.75 29.58
CA PRO A 463 -1.12 -21.86 30.10
C PRO A 463 -2.02 -23.09 30.31
N GLY A 464 -1.81 -24.12 29.49
CA GLY A 464 -2.67 -25.30 29.40
C GLY A 464 -3.13 -25.63 27.97
N ALA A 465 -2.91 -24.74 27.00
CA ALA A 465 -3.01 -25.08 25.59
C ALA A 465 -1.79 -25.93 25.15
N GLU A 466 -1.83 -27.24 25.40
CA GLU A 466 -0.88 -28.18 24.79
C GLU A 466 -1.02 -28.13 23.26
N SER A 467 0.11 -28.05 22.56
CA SER A 467 0.14 -28.12 21.11
C SER A 467 0.03 -29.58 20.67
N ASP A 468 -1.08 -29.95 20.03
CA ASP A 468 -1.20 -31.22 19.31
C ASP A 468 -0.15 -31.28 18.19
N GLU A 469 0.97 -31.98 18.42
CA GLU A 469 1.96 -32.28 17.40
C GLU A 469 1.34 -33.22 16.34
N PRO A 470 1.25 -32.84 15.05
CA PRO A 470 0.72 -33.70 14.01
C PRO A 470 1.77 -34.76 13.59
N GLY A 471 2.08 -35.73 14.47
CA GLY A 471 3.21 -36.63 14.24
C GLY A 471 3.35 -37.91 15.08
N LYS A 472 2.37 -38.31 15.93
CA LYS A 472 2.48 -39.55 16.75
C LYS A 472 1.40 -40.60 16.43
N PRO A 473 1.76 -41.84 16.07
CA PRO A 473 0.79 -42.92 15.89
C PRO A 473 0.27 -43.41 17.24
N ALA A 474 -1.04 -43.68 17.33
CA ALA A 474 -1.70 -44.11 18.56
C ALA A 474 -1.29 -45.54 18.97
N ALA A 475 -0.89 -45.72 20.23
CA ALA A 475 -0.59 -47.02 20.82
C ALA A 475 -1.87 -47.69 21.37
N PRO A 476 -2.05 -49.02 21.25
CA PRO A 476 -3.31 -49.68 21.56
C PRO A 476 -3.49 -50.04 23.05
N GLY A 477 -4.67 -49.69 23.58
CA GLY A 477 -5.47 -50.53 24.49
C GLY A 477 -4.91 -50.96 25.86
N LYS A 478 -5.51 -50.43 26.93
CA LYS A 478 -5.72 -51.15 28.20
C LYS A 478 -7.19 -51.02 28.62
N ALA A 479 -7.74 -52.04 29.28
CA ALA A 479 -9.19 -52.20 29.46
C ALA A 479 -9.63 -52.42 30.91
N ALA A 480 -10.86 -51.98 31.21
CA ALA A 480 -11.65 -52.20 32.44
C ALA A 480 -11.09 -51.53 33.73
N PRO A 481 -11.94 -51.19 34.71
CA PRO A 481 -12.83 -52.13 35.43
C PRO A 481 -14.34 -51.99 35.13
N PRO A 482 -15.19 -52.95 35.55
CA PRO A 482 -16.64 -52.93 35.31
C PRO A 482 -17.43 -52.09 36.32
N ALA A 483 -18.63 -51.66 35.92
CA ALA A 483 -19.53 -50.83 36.74
C ALA A 483 -20.21 -51.62 37.90
N PRO A 484 -20.44 -50.99 39.07
CA PRO A 484 -21.19 -51.59 40.17
C PRO A 484 -22.69 -51.73 39.86
N LYS A 485 -23.33 -52.74 40.45
CA LYS A 485 -24.75 -53.07 40.22
C LYS A 485 -25.69 -52.11 40.95
N LYS A 486 -26.91 -51.96 40.41
CA LYS A 486 -28.05 -51.33 41.11
C LYS A 486 -28.36 -52.07 42.42
N ALA A 487 -28.73 -51.33 43.46
CA ALA A 487 -29.50 -51.82 44.59
C ALA A 487 -30.95 -51.30 44.48
N GLU A 488 -31.92 -52.07 44.98
CA GLU A 488 -33.34 -51.81 44.76
C GLU A 488 -34.01 -51.03 45.90
N THR A 489 -34.89 -50.11 45.50
CA THR A 489 -36.12 -49.63 46.17
C THR A 489 -36.30 -49.75 47.68
N LYS A 490 -36.83 -48.68 48.30
CA LYS A 490 -38.03 -48.82 49.14
C LYS A 490 -38.84 -47.52 49.26
N LYS A 491 -40.08 -47.61 48.76
CA LYS A 491 -41.25 -46.71 48.95
C LYS A 491 -40.99 -45.21 48.78
#